data_AF-A0A4V1BDV8-F1
#
_entry.id   AF-A0A4V1BDV8-F1
#
_cell.length_a   1.000
_cell.length_b   1.000
_cell.length_c   1.000
_cell.angle_alpha   90.00
_cell.angle_beta   90.00
_cell.angle_gamma   90.00
#
_symmetry.space_group_name_H-M   'P 1'
#
loop_
_entity.id
_entity.type
_entity.pdbx_description
1 polymer ?
#
loop_
_entity_poly.entity_id
_entity_poly.type
_entity_poly.pdbx_seq_one_letter_code
_entity_poly.pdbx_strand_id
1 'polypeptide(L)'
;MADHRAIEVACEGLARLLRDAPLPAGQAGSHLSGGVIGAGDVTTGSWPGGAGVLPYRVRVGRTGALESPGGPDARPLPVEVQVVVVCQAEEPGTRLALAGWVMGRLHDHPVLTAEPGEGTGDTVRVVADDPGRTEFLQLWAALGLEGRDVLLLPYVLTGVVLEASPGA
;
A
#
# COMPACT_ATOMS: atom_id res chain seq x y z
N MET A 1 12.13 -14.41 -15.14
CA MET A 1 11.54 -14.23 -13.79
C MET A 1 10.51 -13.11 -13.89
N ALA A 2 9.38 -13.20 -13.18
CA ALA A 2 8.48 -12.04 -13.08
C ALA A 2 9.10 -11.03 -12.11
N ASP A 3 9.20 -9.77 -12.51
CA ASP A 3 9.77 -8.72 -11.67
C ASP A 3 8.69 -8.22 -10.68
N HIS A 4 9.06 -8.11 -9.39
CA HIS A 4 8.19 -7.60 -8.33
C HIS A 4 8.26 -6.08 -8.21
N ARG A 5 9.13 -5.42 -8.98
CA ARG A 5 9.30 -3.98 -9.05
C ARG A 5 7.99 -3.21 -9.23
N ALA A 6 7.04 -3.72 -10.00
CA ALA A 6 5.75 -3.05 -10.18
C ALA A 6 4.94 -2.95 -8.87
N ILE A 7 5.05 -3.95 -7.99
CA ILE A 7 4.41 -3.93 -6.66
C ILE A 7 5.12 -2.92 -5.76
N GLU A 8 6.45 -2.91 -5.77
CA GLU A 8 7.25 -1.98 -4.98
C GLU A 8 6.97 -0.53 -5.38
N VAL A 9 6.98 -0.22 -6.69
CA VAL A 9 6.66 1.10 -7.22
C VAL A 9 5.24 1.53 -6.84
N ALA A 10 4.26 0.62 -6.92
CA ALA A 10 2.88 0.93 -6.52
C ALA A 10 2.77 1.25 -5.01
N CYS A 11 3.45 0.47 -4.15
CA CYS A 11 3.44 0.70 -2.72
C CYS A 11 4.20 1.97 -2.33
N GLU A 12 5.34 2.24 -2.96
CA GLU A 12 6.12 3.46 -2.73
C GLU A 12 5.40 4.70 -3.26
N GLY A 13 4.67 4.59 -4.38
CA GLY A 13 3.81 5.67 -4.88
C GLY A 13 2.71 6.04 -3.87
N LEU A 14 2.09 5.04 -3.25
CA LEU A 14 1.12 5.27 -2.16
C LEU A 14 1.79 5.91 -0.95
N ALA A 15 2.96 5.40 -0.55
CA ALA A 15 3.70 5.91 0.60
C ALA A 15 4.14 7.36 0.38
N ARG A 16 4.60 7.70 -0.84
CA ARG A 16 4.98 9.04 -1.29
C ARG A 16 3.79 10.00 -1.28
N LEU A 17 2.62 9.57 -1.79
CA LEU A 17 1.38 10.37 -1.72
C LEU A 17 1.07 10.80 -0.28
N LEU A 18 1.23 9.90 0.69
CA LEU A 18 1.04 10.23 2.09
C LEU A 18 2.19 11.10 2.63
N ARG A 19 3.44 10.79 2.31
CA ARG A 19 4.63 11.50 2.80
C ARG A 19 4.66 12.98 2.37
N ASP A 20 4.31 13.26 1.12
CA ASP A 20 4.46 14.59 0.53
C ASP A 20 3.28 15.53 0.83
N ALA A 21 2.19 14.97 1.37
CA ALA A 21 1.02 15.73 1.73
C ALA A 21 1.21 16.46 3.07
N PRO A 22 0.77 17.74 3.18
CA PRO A 22 0.80 18.43 4.47
C PRO A 22 -0.07 17.70 5.49
N LEU A 23 0.52 17.47 6.66
CA LEU A 23 -0.12 16.88 7.82
C LEU A 23 -1.20 17.81 8.40
N PRO A 24 -2.20 17.25 9.10
CA PRO A 24 -3.16 18.04 9.86
C PRO A 24 -2.47 18.98 10.87
N ALA A 25 -3.05 20.15 11.11
CA ALA A 25 -2.61 21.04 12.18
C ALA A 25 -2.62 20.28 13.53
N GLY A 26 -1.53 20.35 14.29
CA GLY A 26 -1.34 19.57 15.53
C GLY A 26 -0.53 18.29 15.35
N GLN A 27 -0.19 17.89 14.12
CA GLN A 27 0.64 16.71 13.81
C GLN A 27 2.05 17.08 13.29
N ALA A 28 2.46 18.35 13.40
CA ALA A 28 3.75 18.83 12.89
C ALA A 28 5.00 18.17 13.54
N GLY A 29 4.83 17.40 14.61
CA GLY A 29 5.90 16.61 15.26
C GLY A 29 5.85 15.11 14.97
N SER A 30 4.76 14.58 14.40
CA SER A 30 4.73 13.19 13.96
C SER A 30 5.42 13.09 12.61
N HIS A 31 6.64 12.57 12.61
CA HIS A 31 7.27 12.17 11.36
C HIS A 31 6.39 11.09 10.74
N LEU A 32 5.72 11.40 9.63
CA LEU A 32 5.28 10.35 8.72
C LEU A 32 6.55 9.63 8.30
N SER A 33 6.78 8.45 8.85
CA SER A 33 7.65 7.47 8.22
C SER A 33 6.89 6.96 7.00
N GLY A 34 6.67 7.85 6.02
CA GLY A 34 5.79 7.64 4.88
C GLY A 34 6.45 6.72 3.86
N GLY A 35 6.93 5.58 4.31
CA GLY A 35 7.55 4.54 3.50
C GLY A 35 6.71 3.27 3.52
N VAL A 36 7.12 2.35 2.66
CA VAL A 36 6.67 0.96 2.76
C VAL A 36 7.29 0.36 4.01
N ILE A 37 6.46 -0.15 4.91
CA ILE A 37 6.89 -0.80 6.15
C ILE A 37 6.74 -2.32 5.99
N GLY A 38 7.65 -3.06 6.62
CA GLY A 38 7.56 -4.51 6.72
C GLY A 38 6.81 -4.95 7.97
N ALA A 39 6.38 -6.22 7.99
CA ALA A 39 5.80 -6.83 9.19
C ALA A 39 6.77 -6.79 10.39
N GLY A 40 8.09 -6.80 10.14
CA GLY A 40 9.13 -6.63 11.16
C GLY A 40 9.06 -5.28 11.88
N ASP A 41 8.82 -4.20 11.14
CA ASP A 41 8.74 -2.85 11.69
C ASP A 41 7.53 -2.69 12.62
N VAL A 42 6.42 -3.34 12.23
CA VAL A 42 5.20 -3.41 13.03
C VAL A 42 5.44 -4.27 14.27
N THR A 43 5.93 -5.50 14.13
CA THR A 43 6.09 -6.47 15.24
C THR A 43 7.14 -6.07 16.27
N THR A 44 8.22 -5.41 15.86
CA THR A 44 9.30 -4.99 16.77
C THR A 44 9.01 -3.63 17.43
N GLY A 45 8.06 -2.86 16.90
CA GLY A 45 7.79 -1.51 17.40
C GLY A 45 8.93 -0.52 17.11
N SER A 46 9.83 -0.86 16.17
CA SER A 46 10.88 0.03 15.66
C SER A 46 10.31 1.21 14.87
N TRP A 47 9.04 1.12 14.47
CA TRP A 47 8.37 2.15 13.71
C TRP A 47 8.01 3.37 14.60
N PRO A 48 8.54 4.57 14.32
CA PRO A 48 8.48 5.73 15.22
C PRO A 48 7.11 6.44 15.24
N GLY A 49 6.08 5.88 14.59
CA GLY A 49 4.75 6.47 14.46
C GLY A 49 4.49 7.13 13.10
N GLY A 50 3.26 7.57 12.88
CA GLY A 50 2.77 8.13 11.63
C GLY A 50 1.88 7.16 10.85
N ALA A 51 1.85 7.29 9.52
CA ALA A 51 1.15 6.41 8.60
C ALA A 51 2.17 5.65 7.73
N GLY A 52 2.05 4.32 7.66
CA GLY A 52 2.95 3.44 6.91
C GLY A 52 2.17 2.45 6.06
N VAL A 53 2.70 2.13 4.88
CA VAL A 53 2.04 1.24 3.91
C VAL A 53 2.62 -0.17 4.04
N LEU A 54 1.77 -1.14 4.37
CA LEU A 54 2.16 -2.54 4.50
C LEU A 54 1.42 -3.40 3.46
N PRO A 55 2.09 -3.88 2.40
CA PRO A 55 1.52 -4.91 1.55
C PRO A 55 1.48 -6.25 2.30
N TYR A 56 0.33 -6.91 2.30
CA TYR A 56 0.16 -8.18 3.03
C TYR A 56 -0.35 -9.33 2.16
N ARG A 57 -0.86 -9.04 0.97
CA ARG A 57 -1.35 -10.05 0.04
C ARG A 57 -1.28 -9.56 -1.40
N VAL A 58 -1.01 -10.49 -2.32
CA VAL A 58 -1.02 -10.25 -3.76
C VAL A 58 -1.91 -11.32 -4.39
N ARG A 59 -2.82 -10.92 -5.27
CA ARG A 59 -3.73 -11.81 -6.00
C ARG A 59 -3.59 -11.56 -7.48
N VAL A 60 -3.71 -12.61 -8.29
CA VAL A 60 -3.83 -12.43 -9.74
C VAL A 60 -5.19 -11.79 -10.02
N GLY A 61 -5.17 -10.63 -10.68
CA GLY A 61 -6.38 -9.90 -11.06
C GLY A 61 -7.17 -10.70 -12.11
N ARG A 62 -8.50 -10.74 -11.97
CA ARG A 62 -9.37 -11.42 -12.96
C ARG A 62 -9.65 -10.55 -14.19
N THR A 63 -9.43 -9.24 -14.09
CA THR A 63 -9.72 -8.25 -15.12
C THR A 63 -8.42 -7.83 -15.81
N GLY A 64 -8.14 -8.44 -16.96
CA GLY A 64 -7.00 -8.07 -17.78
C GLY A 64 -6.42 -9.25 -18.53
N ALA A 65 -7.20 -9.91 -19.38
CA ALA A 65 -6.60 -10.57 -20.53
C ALA A 65 -6.06 -9.47 -21.44
N LEU A 66 -4.89 -8.92 -21.10
CA LEU A 66 -4.14 -8.06 -22.01
C LEU A 66 -3.68 -8.98 -23.13
N GLU A 67 -4.34 -8.87 -24.28
CA GLU A 67 -3.81 -9.37 -25.54
C GLU A 67 -2.48 -8.64 -25.76
N SER A 68 -1.38 -9.32 -25.40
CA SER A 68 -0.04 -8.78 -25.59
C SER A 68 0.22 -8.69 -27.10
N PRO A 69 0.54 -7.51 -27.67
CA PRO A 69 0.93 -7.40 -29.08
C PRO A 69 2.32 -8.02 -29.33
N GLY A 70 3.00 -8.53 -28.31
CA GLY A 70 4.37 -9.05 -28.34
C GLY A 70 4.48 -10.56 -28.12
N GLY A 71 3.97 -11.37 -29.05
CA GLY A 71 4.33 -12.79 -29.15
C GLY A 71 3.99 -13.69 -27.94
N PRO A 72 4.28 -14.99 -28.03
CA PRO A 72 3.86 -15.99 -27.03
C PRO A 72 4.59 -15.93 -25.67
N ASP A 73 5.74 -15.26 -25.57
CA ASP A 73 6.67 -15.43 -24.43
C ASP A 73 6.71 -14.28 -23.40
N ALA A 74 6.02 -13.16 -23.62
CA ALA A 74 5.92 -12.06 -22.66
C ALA A 74 4.44 -11.68 -22.43
N ARG A 75 3.76 -12.46 -21.58
CA ARG A 75 2.39 -12.14 -21.15
C ARG A 75 2.43 -11.33 -19.85
N PRO A 76 1.98 -10.07 -19.85
CA PRO A 76 1.85 -9.29 -18.63
C PRO A 76 0.85 -9.99 -17.69
N LEU A 77 1.19 -10.05 -16.40
CA LEU A 77 0.33 -10.64 -15.37
C LEU A 77 -0.29 -9.53 -14.52
N PRO A 78 -1.59 -9.22 -14.67
CA PRO A 78 -2.26 -8.26 -13.81
C PRO A 78 -2.38 -8.81 -12.39
N VAL A 79 -2.08 -7.97 -11.40
CA VAL A 79 -2.20 -8.30 -9.99
C VAL A 79 -2.95 -7.21 -9.22
N GLU A 80 -3.61 -7.64 -8.17
CA GLU A 80 -4.18 -6.81 -7.13
C GLU A 80 -3.30 -6.95 -5.89
N VAL A 81 -2.87 -5.82 -5.33
CA VAL A 81 -2.03 -5.80 -4.12
C VAL A 81 -2.89 -5.30 -2.97
N GLN A 82 -3.21 -6.17 -2.02
CA GLN A 82 -3.85 -5.75 -0.79
C GLN A 82 -2.81 -5.16 0.16
N VAL A 83 -3.10 -3.96 0.63
CA VAL A 83 -2.26 -3.18 1.53
C VAL A 83 -3.08 -2.76 2.75
N VAL A 84 -2.43 -2.61 3.89
CA VAL A 84 -2.99 -1.86 5.02
C VAL A 84 -2.15 -0.61 5.24
N VAL A 85 -2.81 0.53 5.39
CA VAL A 85 -2.17 1.71 5.94
C VAL A 85 -2.26 1.61 7.45
N VAL A 86 -1.13 1.37 8.09
CA VAL A 86 -1.01 1.35 9.54
C VAL A 86 -0.92 2.80 10.00
N CYS A 87 -1.75 3.20 10.97
CA CYS A 87 -1.74 4.51 11.59
C CYS A 87 -1.41 4.36 13.08
N GLN A 88 -0.29 4.94 13.51
CA GLN A 88 0.18 4.90 14.90
C GLN A 88 0.50 6.30 15.40
N ALA A 89 0.01 6.60 16.59
CA ALA A 89 0.30 7.81 17.34
C ALA A 89 0.13 7.49 18.83
N GLU A 90 0.83 8.21 19.69
CA GLU A 90 0.74 8.04 21.14
C GLU A 90 -0.68 8.30 21.65
N GLU A 91 -1.27 9.43 21.23
CA GLU A 91 -2.61 9.82 21.65
C GLU A 91 -3.71 9.23 20.75
N PRO A 92 -4.79 8.64 21.32
CA PRO A 92 -5.90 8.09 20.53
C PRO A 92 -6.58 9.11 19.60
N GLY A 93 -6.76 10.35 20.07
CA GLY A 93 -7.36 11.43 19.27
C GLY A 93 -6.50 11.77 18.04
N THR A 94 -5.19 11.87 18.24
CA THR A 94 -4.22 12.10 17.17
C THR A 94 -4.21 10.94 16.17
N ARG A 95 -4.31 9.70 16.64
CA ARG A 95 -4.39 8.51 15.77
C ARG A 95 -5.65 8.50 14.91
N LEU A 96 -6.80 8.85 15.49
CA LEU A 96 -8.06 8.96 14.76
C LEU A 96 -8.02 10.10 13.73
N ALA A 97 -7.44 11.24 14.10
CA ALA A 97 -7.25 12.36 13.18
C ALA A 97 -6.33 11.99 12.02
N LEU A 98 -5.24 11.26 12.30
CA LEU A 98 -4.33 10.74 11.28
C LEU A 98 -5.06 9.77 10.34
N ALA A 99 -5.83 8.82 10.88
CA ALA A 99 -6.61 7.90 10.06
C ALA A 99 -7.64 8.63 9.18
N GLY A 100 -8.34 9.63 9.74
CA GLY A 100 -9.26 10.49 9.00
C GLY A 100 -8.58 11.23 7.86
N TRP A 101 -7.39 11.78 8.12
CA TRP A 101 -6.58 12.45 7.10
C TRP A 101 -6.10 11.47 6.01
N VAL A 102 -5.63 10.27 6.36
CA VAL A 102 -5.24 9.24 5.37
C VAL A 102 -6.44 8.90 4.49
N MET A 103 -7.59 8.61 5.08
CA MET A 103 -8.82 8.29 4.33
C MET A 103 -9.22 9.44 3.39
N GLY A 104 -9.19 10.69 3.87
CA GLY A 104 -9.46 11.87 3.05
C GLY A 104 -8.48 12.01 1.88
N ARG A 105 -7.18 11.82 2.13
CA ARG A 105 -6.15 11.88 1.08
C ARG A 105 -6.32 10.83 0.01
N LEU A 106 -6.59 9.58 0.39
CA LEU A 106 -6.80 8.49 -0.56
C LEU A 106 -8.13 8.62 -1.30
N HIS A 107 -9.12 9.27 -0.69
CA HIS A 107 -10.35 9.64 -1.37
C HIS A 107 -10.13 10.73 -2.43
N ASP A 108 -9.36 11.77 -2.10
CA ASP A 108 -9.08 12.90 -3.01
C ASP A 108 -8.11 12.51 -4.15
N HIS A 109 -7.22 11.55 -3.90
CA HIS A 109 -6.20 11.08 -4.83
C HIS A 109 -6.28 9.55 -5.04
N PRO A 110 -7.36 9.03 -5.63
CA PRO A 110 -7.58 7.59 -5.75
C PRO A 110 -6.73 6.93 -6.84
N VAL A 111 -5.98 7.71 -7.63
CA VAL A 111 -5.15 7.23 -8.73
C VAL A 111 -3.72 7.73 -8.53
N LEU A 112 -2.77 6.79 -8.49
CA LEU A 112 -1.34 7.00 -8.42
C LEU A 112 -0.77 6.95 -9.83
N THR A 113 -0.05 7.99 -10.23
CA THR A 113 0.69 8.04 -11.48
C THR A 113 2.15 7.72 -11.22
N ALA A 114 2.73 6.79 -11.98
CA ALA A 114 4.16 6.50 -11.93
C ALA A 114 4.97 7.70 -12.44
N GLU A 115 6.15 7.95 -11.85
CA GLU A 115 7.06 8.98 -12.35
C GLU A 115 7.71 8.52 -13.67
N PRO A 116 8.09 9.46 -14.56
CA PRO A 116 8.80 9.13 -15.80
C PRO A 116 10.10 8.36 -15.50
N GLY A 117 10.23 7.14 -16.04
CA GLY A 117 11.42 6.30 -15.88
C GLY A 117 11.33 5.21 -14.80
N GLU A 118 10.27 5.17 -13.98
CA GLU A 118 10.05 4.08 -13.02
C GLU A 118 9.61 2.77 -13.71
N GLY A 119 9.16 2.85 -14.96
CA GLY A 119 8.77 1.72 -15.80
C GLY A 119 7.50 1.05 -15.26
N THR A 120 6.34 1.37 -15.81
CA THR A 120 5.08 0.66 -15.54
C THR A 120 4.00 1.14 -16.50
N GLY A 121 3.10 0.23 -16.88
CA GLY A 121 1.84 0.58 -17.51
C GLY A 121 0.95 1.41 -16.57
N ASP A 122 0.91 2.71 -16.88
CA ASP A 122 -0.25 3.56 -17.09
C ASP A 122 -1.20 4.05 -15.99
N THR A 123 -1.35 3.46 -14.80
CA THR A 123 -1.96 4.10 -13.59
C THR A 123 -2.34 3.05 -12.55
N VAL A 124 -2.03 3.29 -11.28
CA VAL A 124 -2.46 2.42 -10.17
C VAL A 124 -3.64 3.07 -9.46
N ARG A 125 -4.74 2.36 -9.29
CA ARG A 125 -5.90 2.87 -8.54
C ARG A 125 -5.93 2.27 -7.13
N VAL A 126 -6.10 3.14 -6.14
CA VAL A 126 -6.29 2.81 -4.73
C VAL A 126 -7.78 2.69 -4.45
N VAL A 127 -8.20 1.58 -3.87
CA VAL A 127 -9.62 1.30 -3.56
C VAL A 127 -9.71 0.85 -2.10
N ALA A 128 -10.65 1.40 -1.34
CA ALA A 128 -10.91 0.92 0.01
C ALA A 128 -11.29 -0.57 -0.02
N ASP A 129 -10.68 -1.36 0.85
CA ASP A 129 -10.98 -2.79 0.97
C ASP A 129 -11.85 -3.03 2.21
N ASP A 130 -12.64 -4.10 2.17
CA ASP A 130 -13.41 -4.57 3.32
C ASP A 130 -13.03 -6.03 3.59
N PRO A 131 -11.84 -6.29 4.16
CA PRO A 131 -11.44 -7.63 4.50
C PRO A 131 -12.43 -8.16 5.52
N GLY A 132 -13.08 -9.28 5.21
CA GLY A 132 -14.01 -9.91 6.13
C GLY A 132 -13.36 -10.11 7.50
N ARG A 133 -14.15 -10.02 8.58
CA ARG A 133 -13.67 -10.06 9.97
C ARG A 133 -12.59 -11.12 10.25
N THR A 134 -12.75 -12.32 9.71
CA THR A 134 -11.78 -13.41 9.88
C THR A 134 -10.41 -13.07 9.29
N GLU A 135 -10.37 -12.54 8.07
CA GLU A 135 -9.13 -12.13 7.41
C GLU A 135 -8.47 -10.98 8.17
N PHE A 136 -9.26 -10.00 8.61
CA PHE A 136 -8.75 -8.89 9.42
C PHE A 136 -8.14 -9.36 10.74
N LEU A 137 -8.79 -10.27 11.46
CA LEU A 137 -8.26 -10.82 12.71
C LEU A 137 -7.00 -11.68 12.49
N GLN A 138 -6.93 -12.41 11.39
CA GLN A 138 -5.73 -13.17 11.02
C GLN A 138 -4.56 -12.24 10.73
N LEU A 139 -4.80 -11.15 9.99
CA LEU A 139 -3.80 -10.11 9.76
C LEU A 139 -3.34 -9.48 11.08
N TRP A 140 -4.29 -9.15 11.95
CA TRP A 140 -4.00 -8.58 13.28
C TRP A 140 -3.07 -9.48 14.11
N ALA A 141 -3.38 -10.78 14.17
CA ALA A 141 -2.57 -11.77 14.87
C ALA A 141 -1.20 -11.96 14.21
N ALA A 142 -1.15 -12.05 12.88
CA ALA A 142 0.10 -12.22 12.13
C ALA A 142 1.08 -11.06 12.31
N LEU A 143 0.55 -9.85 12.51
CA LEU A 143 1.34 -8.64 12.78
C LEU A 143 1.70 -8.45 14.26
N GLY A 144 1.30 -9.37 15.14
CA GLY A 144 1.57 -9.27 16.58
C GLY A 144 1.00 -8.00 17.19
N LEU A 145 -0.17 -7.55 16.72
CA LEU A 145 -0.82 -6.31 17.17
C LEU A 145 -1.61 -6.48 18.47
N GLU A 146 -1.50 -7.63 19.14
CA GLU A 146 -2.12 -7.86 20.45
C GLU A 146 -1.58 -6.85 21.47
N GLY A 147 -2.49 -6.09 22.09
CA GLY A 147 -2.13 -5.02 23.03
C GLY A 147 -1.49 -3.79 22.38
N ARG A 148 -1.46 -3.71 21.05
CA ARG A 148 -0.97 -2.54 20.33
C ARG A 148 -2.10 -1.61 19.94
N ASP A 149 -1.84 -0.34 20.19
CA ASP A 149 -2.74 0.76 19.96
C ASP A 149 -2.47 1.35 18.57
N VAL A 150 -2.98 0.68 17.53
CA VAL A 150 -2.85 1.09 16.13
C VAL A 150 -4.21 1.07 15.42
N LEU A 151 -4.35 1.84 14.35
CA LEU A 151 -5.48 1.72 13.41
C LEU A 151 -4.98 1.16 12.09
N LEU A 152 -5.72 0.20 11.53
CA LEU A 152 -5.44 -0.38 10.23
C LEU A 152 -6.50 0.07 9.25
N LEU A 153 -6.07 0.63 8.12
CA LEU A 153 -6.95 1.07 7.04
C LEU A 153 -6.67 0.20 5.80
N PRO A 154 -7.53 -0.79 5.50
CA PRO A 154 -7.30 -1.73 4.40
C PRO A 154 -7.67 -1.12 3.03
N TYR A 155 -6.81 -1.35 2.04
CA TYR A 155 -6.97 -0.91 0.66
C TYR A 155 -6.46 -1.98 -0.33
N VAL A 156 -6.90 -1.88 -1.57
CA VAL A 156 -6.39 -2.64 -2.71
C VAL A 156 -5.80 -1.69 -3.75
N LEU A 157 -4.59 -1.99 -4.20
CA LEU A 157 -3.98 -1.39 -5.38
C LEU A 157 -4.33 -2.23 -6.60
N THR A 158 -4.97 -1.60 -7.58
CA THR A 158 -5.40 -2.21 -8.84
C THR A 158 -4.70 -1.54 -10.02
N GLY A 159 -4.60 -2.24 -11.16
CA GLY A 159 -3.83 -1.76 -12.31
C GLY A 159 -2.33 -2.04 -12.22
N VAL A 160 -1.90 -2.86 -11.24
CA VAL A 160 -0.51 -3.31 -11.13
C VAL A 160 -0.30 -4.46 -12.12
N VAL A 161 0.71 -4.34 -12.98
CA VAL A 161 1.03 -5.34 -14.00
C VAL A 161 2.46 -5.82 -13.81
N LEU A 162 2.64 -7.13 -13.67
CA LEU A 162 3.96 -7.74 -13.60
C LEU A 162 4.42 -8.09 -15.01
N GLU A 163 5.58 -7.58 -15.38
CA GLU A 163 6.25 -7.94 -16.63
C GLU A 163 7.14 -9.17 -16.44
N ALA A 164 7.18 -10.02 -17.46
CA ALA A 164 8.15 -11.11 -17.50
C ALA A 164 9.51 -10.54 -17.93
N SER A 165 10.54 -10.66 -17.09
CA SER A 165 11.90 -10.33 -17.53
C SER A 165 12.34 -11.34 -18.59
N PRO A 166 12.90 -10.88 -19.75
CA PRO A 166 13.52 -11.78 -20.70
C PRO A 166 14.66 -12.51 -19.98
N GLY A 167 14.66 -13.85 -20.05
CA GLY A 167 15.71 -14.65 -19.45
C GLY A 167 17.07 -14.22 -20.02
N ALA A 168 18.00 -13.87 -19.14
CA ALA A 168 19.41 -13.71 -19.47
C ALA A 168 20.07 -15.09 -19.65
#